data_AF-A0A4U7EU41-F1
#
_entry.id   AF-A0A4U7EU41-F1
#
_cell.length_a   1.000
_cell.length_b   1.000
_cell.length_c   1.000
_cell.angle_alpha   90.00
_cell.angle_beta   90.00
_cell.angle_gamma   90.00
#
_symmetry.space_group_name_H-M   'P 1'
#
loop_
_entity.id
_entity.type
_entity.pdbx_description
1 polymer ?
#
loop_
_entity_poly.entity_id
_entity_poly.type
_entity_poly.pdbx_seq_one_letter_code
_entity_poly.pdbx_strand_id
1 'polypeptide(L)'
;MRYSADWMTIADERILEYLSTTETSTPKKMADSGDVRFSRQYIGERCRKLADYRMVQHLGNGVYRITETGGQYLDGDLDAADLESNSQ
;
A
#
# COMPACT_ATOMS: atom_id res chain seq x y z
N MET A 1 16.46 -4.19 -5.48
CA MET A 1 16.49 -3.23 -4.34
C MET A 1 15.28 -2.35 -4.52
N ARG A 2 14.48 -2.09 -3.48
CA ARG A 2 13.29 -1.24 -3.62
C ARG A 2 13.69 0.23 -3.51
N TYR A 3 13.07 1.07 -4.33
CA TYR A 3 13.34 2.49 -4.41
C TYR A 3 12.18 3.25 -3.76
N SER A 4 12.24 3.37 -2.43
CA SER A 4 11.23 4.06 -1.64
C SER A 4 11.34 5.57 -1.79
N ALA A 5 10.20 6.25 -1.85
CA ALA A 5 10.14 7.70 -1.90
C ALA A 5 10.03 8.34 -0.51
N ASP A 6 10.38 9.63 -0.41
CA ASP A 6 10.31 10.41 0.86
C ASP A 6 8.91 10.44 1.48
N TRP A 7 7.86 10.26 0.68
CA TRP A 7 6.48 10.27 1.16
C TRP A 7 6.04 8.92 1.77
N MET A 8 6.83 7.86 1.55
CA MET A 8 6.60 6.50 2.04
C MET A 8 7.08 6.32 3.49
N THR A 9 6.56 5.28 4.09
CA THR A 9 6.85 4.83 5.45
C THR A 9 6.98 3.32 5.45
N ILE A 10 7.58 2.75 6.51
CA ILE A 10 7.67 1.29 6.65
C ILE A 10 6.29 0.60 6.62
N ALA A 11 5.23 1.30 7.03
CA ALA A 11 3.87 0.77 6.99
C ALA A 11 3.39 0.52 5.56
N ASP A 12 3.77 1.37 4.60
CA ASP A 12 3.38 1.21 3.21
C ASP A 12 3.97 -0.07 2.61
N GLU A 13 5.23 -0.36 2.93
CA GLU A 13 5.85 -1.61 2.51
C GLU A 13 5.14 -2.82 3.09
N ARG A 14 4.84 -2.81 4.40
CA ARG A 14 4.12 -3.92 5.04
C ARG A 14 2.74 -4.10 4.42
N ILE A 15 2.04 -3.02 4.08
CA ILE A 15 0.73 -3.06 3.42
C ILE A 15 0.83 -3.67 2.02
N LEU A 16 1.79 -3.22 1.22
CA LEU A 16 2.00 -3.72 -0.15
C LEU A 16 2.39 -5.21 -0.13
N GLU A 17 3.31 -5.62 0.73
CA GLU A 17 3.68 -7.03 0.89
C GLU A 17 2.51 -7.90 1.37
N TYR A 18 1.71 -7.40 2.30
CA TYR A 18 0.51 -8.12 2.74
C TYR A 18 -0.49 -8.29 1.57
N LEU A 19 -0.73 -7.22 0.81
CA LEU A 19 -1.63 -7.25 -0.34
C LEU A 19 -1.07 -8.01 -1.56
N SER A 20 0.24 -8.23 -1.65
CA SER A 20 0.80 -9.08 -2.72
C SER A 20 0.59 -10.57 -2.44
N THR A 21 0.47 -10.96 -1.17
CA THR A 21 0.16 -12.34 -0.77
C THR A 21 -1.35 -12.61 -0.66
N THR A 22 -2.16 -11.55 -0.60
CA THR A 22 -3.61 -11.63 -0.38
C THR A 22 -4.36 -10.83 -1.45
N GLU A 23 -5.26 -11.47 -2.22
CA GLU A 23 -5.95 -10.81 -3.34
C GLU A 23 -6.66 -9.49 -3.00
N THR A 24 -7.28 -9.41 -1.81
CA THR A 24 -7.93 -8.21 -1.28
C THR A 24 -7.91 -8.21 0.25
N SER A 25 -7.84 -7.04 0.88
CA SER A 25 -7.97 -6.94 2.34
C SER A 25 -8.48 -5.58 2.80
N THR A 26 -8.82 -5.49 4.10
CA THR A 26 -9.22 -4.24 4.74
C THR A 26 -8.19 -3.83 5.80
N PRO A 27 -8.09 -2.54 6.17
CA PRO A 27 -7.19 -2.10 7.24
C PRO A 27 -7.40 -2.83 8.57
N LYS A 28 -8.62 -3.29 8.84
CA LYS A 28 -8.92 -4.10 10.03
C LYS A 28 -8.25 -5.47 9.93
N LYS A 29 -8.45 -6.19 8.82
CA LYS A 29 -7.86 -7.51 8.60
C LYS A 29 -6.34 -7.47 8.60
N MET A 30 -5.74 -6.43 8.01
CA MET A 30 -4.28 -6.21 8.03
C MET A 30 -3.76 -6.01 9.45
N ALA A 31 -4.42 -5.19 10.27
CA ALA A 31 -4.03 -4.99 11.67
C ALA A 31 -4.17 -6.28 12.49
N ASP A 32 -5.26 -7.02 12.28
CA ASP A 32 -5.57 -8.25 13.01
C ASP A 32 -4.66 -9.43 12.60
N SER A 33 -4.00 -9.38 11.43
CA SER A 33 -3.14 -10.47 10.95
C SER A 33 -1.83 -10.60 11.73
N GLY A 34 -1.35 -9.51 12.33
CA GLY A 34 -0.04 -9.45 12.98
C GLY A 34 1.16 -9.25 12.02
N ASP A 35 0.92 -9.23 10.71
CA ASP A 35 1.94 -8.95 9.68
C ASP A 35 2.10 -7.43 9.46
N VAL A 36 0.98 -6.71 9.42
CA VAL A 36 0.96 -5.25 9.35
C VAL A 36 0.74 -4.69 10.76
N ARG A 37 1.84 -4.59 11.51
CA ARG A 37 1.86 -4.23 12.95
C ARG A 37 1.65 -2.74 13.21
N PHE A 38 0.57 -2.18 12.67
CA PHE A 38 0.13 -0.80 12.83
C PHE A 38 -1.34 -0.74 13.24
N SER A 39 -1.78 0.40 13.78
CA SER A 39 -3.19 0.56 14.11
C SER A 39 -4.05 0.54 12.83
N ARG A 40 -5.26 -0.03 12.93
CA ARG A 40 -6.25 -0.02 11.82
C ARG A 40 -6.44 1.38 11.22
N GLN A 41 -6.48 2.42 12.05
CA GLN A 41 -6.67 3.80 11.61
C GLN A 41 -5.50 4.26 10.74
N TYR A 42 -4.27 4.05 11.21
CA TYR A 42 -3.06 4.42 10.48
C TYR A 42 -2.91 3.64 9.18
N ILE A 43 -3.20 2.33 9.19
CA ILE A 43 -3.22 1.51 7.97
C ILE A 43 -4.22 2.09 6.96
N GLY A 44 -5.41 2.49 7.41
CA GLY A 44 -6.41 3.10 6.53
C GLY A 44 -5.94 4.42 5.91
N GLU A 45 -5.23 5.26 6.68
CA GLU A 45 -4.60 6.48 6.17
C GLU A 45 -3.54 6.17 5.11
N ARG A 46 -2.67 5.19 5.37
CA ARG A 46 -1.64 4.75 4.44
C ARG A 46 -2.22 4.11 3.17
N CYS A 47 -3.25 3.28 3.27
CA CYS A 47 -3.92 2.72 2.10
C CYS A 47 -4.53 3.79 1.19
N ARG A 48 -5.06 4.88 1.75
CA ARG A 48 -5.53 6.02 0.95
C ARG A 48 -4.37 6.69 0.22
N LYS A 49 -3.28 6.99 0.93
CA LYS A 49 -2.09 7.59 0.31
C LYS A 49 -1.52 6.69 -0.79
N LEU A 50 -1.38 5.39 -0.55
CA LEU A 50 -0.95 4.44 -1.58
C LEU A 50 -1.89 4.38 -2.79
N ALA A 51 -3.20 4.58 -2.58
CA ALA A 51 -4.16 4.66 -3.66
C ALA A 51 -4.01 5.95 -4.48
N ASP A 52 -3.64 7.06 -3.84
CA ASP A 52 -3.36 8.32 -4.51
C ASP A 52 -2.16 8.20 -5.47
N TYR A 53 -1.16 7.39 -5.12
CA TYR A 53 -0.01 7.02 -5.97
C TYR A 53 -0.28 5.78 -6.85
N ARG A 54 -1.53 5.29 -6.90
CA ARG A 54 -1.96 4.15 -7.73
C ARG A 54 -1.24 2.83 -7.44
N MET A 55 -0.59 2.69 -6.28
CA MET A 55 0.08 1.45 -5.85
C MET A 55 -0.90 0.41 -5.30
N VAL A 56 -2.05 0.88 -4.81
CA VAL A 56 -3.19 0.04 -4.43
C VAL A 56 -4.47 0.61 -5.03
N GLN A 57 -5.48 -0.23 -5.21
CA GLN A 57 -6.80 0.16 -5.68
C GLN A 57 -7.81 0.01 -4.54
N HIS A 58 -8.63 1.05 -4.31
CA HIS A 58 -9.77 0.98 -3.41
C HIS A 58 -10.99 0.41 -4.13
N LEU A 59 -11.55 -0.68 -3.61
CA LEU A 59 -12.69 -1.40 -4.19
C LEU A 59 -14.04 -1.05 -3.51
N GLY A 60 -14.06 -0.04 -2.64
CA GLY A 60 -15.21 0.30 -1.80
C GLY A 60 -15.20 -0.40 -0.44
N ASN A 61 -15.98 0.13 0.52
CA ASN A 61 -16.12 -0.41 1.89
C ASN A 61 -14.78 -0.63 2.65
N GLY A 62 -13.74 0.11 2.28
CA GLY A 62 -12.41 -0.02 2.88
C GLY A 62 -11.65 -1.29 2.43
N VAL A 63 -12.06 -1.92 1.33
CA VAL A 63 -11.35 -3.03 0.69
C VAL A 63 -10.31 -2.47 -0.27
N TYR A 64 -9.09 -3.00 -0.20
CA TYR A 64 -7.96 -2.63 -1.04
C TYR A 64 -7.35 -3.87 -1.70
N ARG A 65 -6.75 -3.66 -2.86
CA ARG A 65 -5.96 -4.65 -3.63
C ARG A 65 -4.68 -3.99 -4.15
N ILE A 66 -3.60 -4.74 -4.27
CA ILE A 66 -2.37 -4.25 -4.93
C ILE A 66 -2.57 -4.09 -6.44
N THR A 67 -2.01 -3.04 -7.03
CA THR A 67 -2.01 -2.83 -8.49
C THR A 67 -0.74 -3.38 -9.13
N GLU A 68 -0.66 -3.35 -10.46
CA GLU A 68 0.59 -3.64 -11.19
C GLU A 68 1.74 -2.70 -10.74
N THR A 69 1.46 -1.39 -10.60
CA THR A 69 2.42 -0.40 -10.08
C THR A 69 2.95 -0.78 -8.70
N GLY A 70 2.06 -1.22 -7.80
CA GLY A 70 2.47 -1.69 -6.47
C GLY A 70 3.34 -2.96 -6.54
N GLY A 71 3.04 -3.86 -7.47
CA GLY A 71 3.85 -5.06 -7.73
C GLY A 71 5.25 -4.72 -8.24
N GLN A 72 5.36 -3.87 -9.26
CA GLN A 72 6.64 -3.41 -9.81
C GLN A 72 7.53 -2.75 -8.75
N TYR A 73 6.94 -1.96 -7.85
CA TYR A 73 7.68 -1.41 -6.70
C TYR A 73 8.25 -2.51 -5.80
N LEU A 74 7.46 -3.56 -5.50
CA LEU A 74 7.92 -4.66 -4.65
C LEU A 74 9.04 -5.47 -5.28
N ASP A 75 9.00 -5.64 -6.60
CA ASP A 75 10.03 -6.31 -7.41
C ASP A 75 11.30 -5.45 -7.56
N GLY A 76 11.19 -4.14 -7.32
CA GLY A 76 12.28 -3.16 -7.46
C GLY A 76 12.45 -2.63 -8.88
N ASP A 77 11.43 -2.81 -9.73
CA ASP A 77 11.38 -2.38 -11.12
C ASP A 77 10.83 -0.95 -11.28
N LEU A 78 10.37 -0.35 -10.19
CA LEU A 78 9.79 1.00 -10.17
C LEU A 78 10.34 1.82 -9.01
N ASP A 79 10.72 3.07 -9.32
CA ASP A 79 11.04 4.10 -8.33
C ASP A 79 9.76 4.82 -7.88
N ALA A 80 9.44 4.73 -6.58
CA ALA A 80 8.25 5.37 -6.03
C ALA A 80 8.34 6.90 -6.05
N ALA A 81 9.55 7.47 -6.19
CA ALA A 81 9.76 8.91 -6.27
C ALA A 81 9.26 9.49 -7.61
N ASP A 82 9.20 8.66 -8.66
CA ASP A 82 8.69 9.04 -9.98
C ASP A 82 7.15 8.98 -10.08
N LEU A 83 6.47 8.50 -9.02
CA LEU A 83 5.02 8.43 -9.00
C LEU A 83 4.41 9.79 -8.66
N GLU A 84 3.48 10.23 -9.51
CA GLU A 84 2.67 11.42 -9.27
C GLU A 84 1.45 11.10 -8.41
N SER A 85 1.23 11.93 -7.38
CA SER A 85 0.06 11.80 -6.53
C SER A 85 -1.19 12.36 -7.23
N ASN A 86 -2.29 11.61 -7.20
CA ASN A 86 -3.59 12.11 -7.63
C ASN A 86 -4.28 13.02 -6.60
N SER A 87 -3.69 13.24 -5.41
CA SER A 87 -4.22 14.13 -4.38
C SER A 87 -3.96 15.59 -4.77
N GLN A 88 -4.99 16.31 -5.23
CA GLN A 88 -4.98 17.77 -5.27
C GLN A 88 -5.29 18.37 -3.89
#